data_AF-A0A165EH67-F1
#
_entry.id   AF-A0A165EH67-F1
#
_cell.length_a   1.000
_cell.length_b   1.000
_cell.length_c   1.000
_cell.angle_alpha   90.00
_cell.angle_beta   90.00
_cell.angle_gamma   90.00
#
_symmetry.space_group_name_H-M   'P 1'
#
loop_
_entity.id
_entity.type
_entity.pdbx_description
1 polymer ?
#
loop_
_entity_poly.entity_id
_entity_poly.type
_entity_poly.pdbx_seq_one_letter_code
_entity_poly.pdbx_strand_id
1 'polypeptide(L)'
;MAPWHEMENISALDGFLSRHSETLRDLALRIGPPIDGDRQYHVLNRLPSLRTMPNLRVMSIQWIPSCGEITFLPAYLEELTLPLYGADPEFEAVRERTFDCLQALVASPLTEVRMVQPCLWYN
;
A
#
# COMPACT_ATOMS: atom_id res chain seq x y z
N MET A 1 25.34 3.82 -0.71
CA MET A 1 25.21 3.90 0.77
C MET A 1 24.57 2.61 1.26
N ALA A 2 24.76 2.25 2.53
CA ALA A 2 24.64 0.88 3.04
C ALA A 2 23.18 0.32 3.08
N PRO A 3 22.89 -0.84 2.46
CA PRO A 3 21.55 -1.48 2.43
C PRO A 3 21.05 -2.00 3.80
N TRP A 4 21.90 -1.96 4.82
CA TRP A 4 21.64 -2.52 6.14
C TRP A 4 20.62 -1.69 6.95
N HIS A 5 20.56 -0.37 6.77
CA HIS A 5 19.59 0.48 7.47
C HIS A 5 18.15 0.34 6.96
N GLU A 6 17.93 -0.05 5.70
CA GLU A 6 16.58 -0.34 5.19
C GLU A 6 16.02 -1.64 5.79
N MET A 7 16.86 -2.66 6.00
CA MET A 7 16.43 -3.93 6.59
C MET A 7 16.02 -3.79 8.06
N GLU A 8 16.77 -3.01 8.85
CA GLU A 8 16.43 -2.78 10.27
C GLU A 8 15.07 -2.09 10.44
N ASN A 9 14.75 -1.11 9.58
CA ASN A 9 13.49 -0.38 9.66
C ASN A 9 12.29 -1.25 9.27
N ILE A 10 12.44 -2.12 8.26
CA ILE A 10 11.38 -3.03 7.83
C ILE A 10 11.12 -4.10 8.89
N SER A 11 12.17 -4.71 9.45
CA SER A 11 12.02 -5.71 10.51
C SER A 11 11.46 -5.11 11.80
N ALA A 12 11.86 -3.88 12.17
CA ALA A 12 11.30 -3.18 13.31
C ALA A 12 9.80 -2.84 13.11
N LEU A 13 9.43 -2.40 11.90
CA LEU A 13 8.04 -2.15 11.53
C LEU A 13 7.22 -3.44 11.55
N ASP A 14 7.70 -4.53 10.96
CA ASP A 14 6.99 -5.81 10.98
C ASP A 14 6.81 -6.33 12.42
N GLY A 15 7.85 -6.20 13.26
CA GLY A 15 7.76 -6.52 14.68
C GLY A 15 6.75 -5.64 15.43
N PHE A 16 6.62 -4.37 15.07
CA PHE A 16 5.57 -3.49 15.60
C PHE A 16 4.18 -3.96 15.18
N LEU A 17 3.97 -4.23 13.88
CA LEU A 17 2.71 -4.73 13.33
C LEU A 17 2.30 -6.05 13.97
N SER A 18 3.25 -6.97 14.16
CA SER A 18 3.03 -8.26 14.83
C SER A 18 2.47 -8.07 16.25
N ARG A 19 3.10 -7.19 17.05
CA ARG A 19 2.68 -6.89 18.43
C ARG A 19 1.31 -6.24 18.53
N HIS A 20 0.85 -5.57 17.47
CA HIS A 20 -0.41 -4.82 17.45
C HIS A 20 -1.43 -5.44 16.47
N SER A 21 -1.21 -6.69 16.05
CA SER A 21 -2.04 -7.38 15.04
C SER A 21 -3.51 -7.46 15.45
N GLU A 22 -3.78 -7.61 16.75
CA GLU A 22 -5.13 -7.69 17.30
C GLU A 22 -5.74 -6.32 17.68
N THR A 23 -4.96 -5.25 17.76
CA THR A 23 -5.46 -3.96 18.29
C THR A 23 -5.52 -2.85 17.26
N LEU A 24 -4.68 -2.93 16.24
CA LEU A 24 -4.51 -1.84 15.28
C LEU A 24 -5.59 -1.91 14.19
N ARG A 25 -6.41 -0.85 14.13
CA ARG A 25 -7.52 -0.72 13.18
C ARG A 25 -7.21 0.16 11.99
N ASP A 26 -6.38 1.17 12.20
CA ASP A 26 -6.05 2.20 11.22
C ASP A 26 -4.52 2.29 11.06
N LEU A 27 -4.02 2.18 9.84
CA LEU A 27 -2.60 2.21 9.54
C LEU A 27 -2.29 3.23 8.44
N ALA A 28 -1.46 4.22 8.76
CA ALA A 28 -0.87 5.11 7.77
C ALA A 28 0.59 4.74 7.55
N LEU A 29 0.93 4.28 6.35
CA LEU A 29 2.30 4.01 5.96
C LEU A 29 2.85 5.16 5.12
N ARG A 30 4.00 5.67 5.54
CA ARG A 30 4.82 6.60 4.79
C ARG A 30 6.19 6.00 4.61
N ILE A 31 6.50 5.60 3.38
CA ILE A 31 7.83 5.16 2.99
C ILE A 31 8.48 6.31 2.23
N GLY A 32 9.76 6.56 2.54
CA GLY A 32 10.54 7.59 1.87
C GLY A 32 10.67 7.34 0.36
N PRO A 33 11.04 8.37 -0.42
CA PRO A 33 11.28 8.19 -1.84
C PRO A 33 12.41 7.16 -2.08
N PRO A 34 12.36 6.44 -3.22
CA PRO A 34 13.45 5.57 -3.65
C PRO A 34 14.81 6.28 -3.56
N ILE A 35 15.78 5.66 -2.87
CA ILE A 35 17.13 6.23 -2.78
C ILE A 35 17.94 5.89 -4.04
N ASP A 36 17.57 4.82 -4.76
CA ASP A 36 18.22 4.42 -6.00
C ASP A 36 17.15 4.04 -7.04
N GLY A 37 17.42 4.34 -8.31
CA GLY A 37 16.52 4.22 -9.46
C GLY A 37 16.07 2.80 -9.82
N ASP A 38 16.07 1.87 -8.87
CA ASP A 38 15.47 0.56 -9.01
C ASP A 38 13.98 0.67 -8.70
N ARG A 39 13.23 0.61 -9.78
CA ARG A 39 11.79 0.83 -9.83
C ARG A 39 11.09 -0.35 -9.14
N GLN A 40 10.29 -0.03 -8.12
CA GLN A 40 9.35 -0.88 -7.37
C GLN A 40 9.89 -1.46 -6.05
N TYR A 41 9.75 -0.64 -5.00
CA TYR A 41 9.84 -1.12 -3.62
C TYR A 41 8.68 -2.07 -3.35
N HIS A 42 8.94 -3.38 -3.24
CA HIS A 42 7.98 -4.38 -2.75
C HIS A 42 7.92 -4.37 -1.21
N VAL A 43 7.76 -3.21 -0.59
CA VAL A 43 7.86 -3.11 0.88
C VAL A 43 6.70 -3.84 1.54
N LEU A 44 5.49 -3.79 0.96
CA LEU A 44 4.36 -4.50 1.55
C LEU A 44 4.63 -6.01 1.63
N ASN A 45 5.27 -6.59 0.60
CA ASN A 45 5.64 -8.00 0.57
C ASN A 45 6.66 -8.39 1.66
N ARG A 46 7.36 -7.40 2.23
CA ARG A 46 8.35 -7.59 3.30
C ARG A 46 7.76 -7.36 4.70
N LEU A 47 6.46 -7.09 4.81
CA LEU A 47 5.71 -6.93 6.06
C LEU A 47 4.69 -8.07 6.21
N PRO A 48 5.14 -9.32 6.44
CA PRO A 48 4.23 -10.47 6.52
C PRO A 48 3.17 -10.33 7.61
N SER A 49 3.47 -9.63 8.71
CA SER A 49 2.53 -9.41 9.80
C SER A 49 1.32 -8.57 9.38
N LEU A 50 1.46 -7.73 8.35
CA LEU A 50 0.38 -6.92 7.80
C LEU A 50 -0.79 -7.78 7.29
N ARG A 51 -0.48 -8.95 6.69
CA ARG A 51 -1.51 -9.87 6.18
C ARG A 51 -2.36 -10.50 7.27
N THR A 52 -1.81 -10.62 8.47
CA THR A 52 -2.44 -11.31 9.60
C THR A 52 -3.03 -10.34 10.62
N MET A 53 -3.40 -9.12 10.20
CA MET A 53 -4.05 -8.12 11.06
C MET A 53 -5.58 -8.19 10.90
N PRO A 54 -6.30 -9.02 11.69
CA PRO A 54 -7.73 -9.26 11.52
C PRO A 54 -8.61 -8.03 11.80
N ASN A 55 -8.08 -7.03 12.49
CA ASN A 55 -8.81 -5.82 12.89
C ASN A 55 -8.45 -4.58 12.08
N LEU A 56 -7.47 -4.67 11.18
CA LEU A 56 -7.11 -3.58 10.28
C LEU A 56 -8.26 -3.36 9.28
N ARG A 57 -8.78 -2.14 9.22
CA ARG A 57 -9.90 -1.73 8.36
C ARG A 57 -9.54 -0.60 7.43
N VAL A 58 -8.76 0.36 7.90
CA VAL A 58 -8.38 1.54 7.13
C VAL A 58 -6.86 1.52 6.94
N MET A 59 -6.44 1.66 5.69
CA MET A 59 -5.03 1.78 5.34
C MET A 59 -4.80 2.96 4.40
N SER A 60 -3.85 3.82 4.77
CA SER A 60 -3.38 4.92 3.93
C SER A 60 -1.93 4.67 3.55
N ILE A 61 -1.62 4.72 2.27
CA ILE A 61 -0.29 4.51 1.72
C ILE A 61 0.13 5.80 1.02
N GLN A 62 1.29 6.34 1.37
CA GLN A 62 1.80 7.59 0.78
C GLN A 62 2.66 7.39 -0.48
N TRP A 63 2.55 6.23 -1.14
CA TRP A 63 3.12 5.93 -2.45
C TRP A 63 2.16 5.04 -3.25
N ILE A 64 2.39 4.89 -4.55
CA ILE A 64 1.58 4.00 -5.40
C ILE A 64 2.18 2.59 -5.34
N PRO A 65 1.51 1.61 -4.70
CA PRO A 65 1.98 0.24 -4.68
C PRO A 65 1.86 -0.40 -6.06
N SER A 66 2.77 -1.34 -6.35
CA SER A 66 2.66 -2.21 -7.51
C SER A 66 1.46 -3.16 -7.40
N CYS A 67 0.95 -3.67 -8.53
CA CYS A 67 -0.15 -4.64 -8.50
C CYS A 67 0.15 -5.88 -7.65
N GLY A 68 1.41 -6.36 -7.67
CA GLY A 68 1.84 -7.47 -6.81
C GLY A 68 1.73 -7.14 -5.32
N GLU A 69 2.05 -5.92 -4.91
CA GLU A 69 1.90 -5.48 -3.52
C GLU A 69 0.44 -5.27 -3.11
N ILE A 70 -0.42 -4.86 -4.03
CA ILE A 70 -1.86 -4.72 -3.76
C ILE A 70 -2.47 -6.08 -3.42
N THR A 71 -2.05 -7.14 -4.12
CA THR A 71 -2.45 -8.52 -3.76
C THR A 71 -1.87 -8.98 -2.41
N PHE A 72 -0.91 -8.25 -1.85
CA PHE A 72 -0.35 -8.50 -0.53
C PHE A 72 -1.14 -7.86 0.61
N LEU A 73 -2.05 -6.94 0.30
CA LEU A 73 -2.86 -6.27 1.29
C LEU A 73 -3.77 -7.25 2.06
N PRO A 74 -4.04 -6.96 3.35
CA PRO A 74 -4.94 -7.78 4.15
C PRO A 74 -6.37 -7.75 3.59
N ALA A 75 -7.00 -8.93 3.53
CA ALA A 75 -8.33 -9.11 2.95
C ALA A 75 -9.46 -8.41 3.73
N TYR A 76 -9.20 -7.96 4.95
CA TYR A 76 -10.18 -7.33 5.84
C TYR A 76 -10.22 -5.80 5.71
N LEU A 77 -9.47 -5.21 4.78
CA LEU A 77 -9.50 -3.77 4.54
C LEU A 77 -10.86 -3.35 3.98
N GLU A 78 -11.46 -2.39 4.65
CA GLU A 78 -12.68 -1.69 4.21
C GLU A 78 -12.31 -0.45 3.40
N GLU A 79 -11.20 0.21 3.72
CA GLU A 79 -10.76 1.45 3.08
C GLU A 79 -9.26 1.42 2.76
N LEU A 80 -8.92 1.75 1.51
CA LEU A 80 -7.55 1.93 1.04
C LEU A 80 -7.40 3.31 0.39
N THR A 81 -6.56 4.16 0.97
CA THR A 81 -6.20 5.47 0.42
C THR A 81 -4.81 5.42 -0.22
N LEU A 82 -4.73 5.77 -1.51
CA LEU A 82 -3.49 5.86 -2.29
C LEU A 82 -3.30 7.27 -2.86
N PRO A 83 -2.06 7.76 -3.05
CA PRO A 83 -1.80 9.07 -3.61
C PRO A 83 -1.79 8.93 -5.14
N LEU A 84 -2.98 8.98 -5.74
CA LEU A 84 -3.15 8.86 -7.19
C LEU A 84 -2.90 10.18 -7.94
N TYR A 85 -2.40 11.21 -7.26
CA TYR A 85 -2.13 12.53 -7.83
C TYR A 85 -0.64 12.86 -7.74
N GLY A 86 -0.07 13.26 -8.88
CA GLY A 86 1.32 13.69 -9.03
C GLY A 86 1.56 14.19 -10.45
N ALA A 87 2.39 15.23 -10.61
CA ALA A 87 2.65 15.89 -11.91
C ALA A 87 3.76 15.21 -12.72
N ASP A 88 4.31 14.10 -12.23
CA ASP A 88 5.42 13.41 -12.86
C ASP A 88 4.90 12.40 -13.92
N PRO A 89 5.32 12.51 -15.20
CA PRO A 89 4.90 11.61 -16.27
C PRO A 89 5.24 10.13 -16.01
N GLU A 90 6.32 9.84 -15.27
CA GLU A 90 6.65 8.45 -14.90
C GLU A 90 5.64 7.88 -13.88
N PHE A 91 4.95 8.73 -13.12
CA PHE A 91 3.90 8.33 -12.19
C PHE A 91 2.59 7.99 -12.90
N GLU A 92 2.33 8.55 -14.08
CA GLU A 92 1.08 8.35 -14.82
C GLU A 92 0.90 6.90 -15.27
N ALA A 93 1.94 6.29 -15.85
CA ALA A 93 1.91 4.90 -16.29
C ALA A 93 1.86 3.88 -15.13
N VAL A 94 2.39 4.24 -13.95
CA VAL A 94 2.28 3.40 -12.74
C VAL A 94 0.87 3.51 -12.17
N ARG A 95 0.30 4.72 -12.14
CA ARG A 95 -1.06 4.99 -11.68
C ARG A 95 -2.10 4.21 -12.49
N GLU A 96 -2.04 4.28 -13.82
CA GLU A 96 -3.00 3.57 -14.70
C GLU A 96 -2.98 2.06 -14.43
N ARG A 97 -1.79 1.45 -14.40
CA ARG A 97 -1.64 0.01 -14.10
C ARG A 97 -2.14 -0.37 -12.71
N THR A 98 -1.90 0.47 -11.72
CA THR A 98 -2.42 0.26 -10.36
C THR A 98 -3.94 0.37 -10.33
N PHE A 99 -4.53 1.30 -11.08
CA PHE A 99 -5.98 1.45 -11.16
C PHE A 99 -6.64 0.26 -11.87
N ASP A 100 -6.08 -0.21 -12.98
CA ASP A 100 -6.55 -1.40 -13.69
C ASP A 100 -6.51 -2.64 -12.79
N CYS A 101 -5.43 -2.79 -12.01
CA CYS A 101 -5.30 -3.87 -11.03
C CYS A 101 -6.35 -3.78 -9.92
N LEU A 102 -6.59 -2.60 -9.36
CA LEU A 102 -7.65 -2.38 -8.37
C LEU A 102 -9.02 -2.70 -8.95
N GLN A 103 -9.33 -2.21 -10.15
CA GLN A 103 -10.58 -2.51 -10.83
C GLN A 103 -10.78 -4.01 -11.04
N ALA A 104 -9.73 -4.74 -11.45
CA ALA A 104 -9.80 -6.19 -11.62
C ALA A 104 -10.08 -6.93 -10.29
N LEU A 105 -9.52 -6.45 -9.18
CA LEU A 105 -9.75 -7.02 -7.84
C LEU A 105 -11.17 -6.75 -7.33
N VAL A 106 -11.71 -5.56 -7.61
CA VAL A 106 -13.07 -5.17 -7.24
C VAL A 106 -14.13 -5.82 -8.13
N ALA A 107 -13.84 -6.02 -9.41
CA ALA A 107 -14.74 -6.68 -10.36
C ALA A 107 -14.86 -8.21 -10.12
N SER A 108 -14.02 -8.77 -9.23
CA SER A 108 -14.15 -10.15 -8.78
C SER A 108 -15.45 -10.32 -7.97
N PRO A 109 -16.27 -11.34 -8.23
CA PRO A 109 -17.58 -11.54 -7.57
C PRO A 109 -17.50 -11.85 -6.06
N LEU A 110 -16.30 -11.81 -5.48
CA LEU A 110 -16.01 -12.12 -4.08
C LEU A 110 -15.80 -10.88 -3.20
N THR A 111 -15.85 -9.67 -3.76
CA THR A 111 -15.45 -8.45 -3.04
C THR A 111 -16.47 -7.32 -3.23
N GLU A 112 -17.25 -6.98 -2.19
CA GLU A 112 -18.04 -5.73 -2.16
C GLU A 112 -17.12 -4.53 -1.91
N VAL A 113 -16.34 -4.12 -2.91
CA VAL A 113 -15.45 -2.96 -2.79
C VAL A 113 -16.05 -1.78 -3.52
N ARG A 114 -16.20 -0.64 -2.83
CA ARG A 114 -16.56 0.63 -3.46
C ARG A 114 -15.28 1.44 -3.71
N MET A 115 -14.91 1.57 -4.97
CA MET A 115 -13.87 2.53 -5.36
C MET A 115 -14.45 3.95 -5.34
N VAL A 116 -13.93 4.78 -4.45
CA VAL A 116 -14.23 6.23 -4.41
C VAL A 116 -13.01 6.95 -4.98
N GLN A 117 -13.12 7.48 -6.21
CA GLN A 117 -12.11 8.40 -6.72
C GLN A 117 -12.26 9.74 -5.99
N PRO A 118 -11.17 10.32 -5.45
CA PRO A 118 -11.22 11.68 -4.92
C PRO A 118 -11.60 12.65 -6.04
N CYS A 119 -12.46 13.63 -5.75
CA CYS A 119 -12.88 14.61 -6.74
C CYS A 119 -11.68 15.47 -7.20
N LEU A 120 -11.56 15.68 -8.51
CA LEU A 120 -10.51 16.48 -9.19
C LEU A 120 -10.49 17.98 -8.83
N TRP A 121 -11.32 18.46 -7.90
CA TRP A 121 -11.47 19.88 -7.58
C TRP A 121 -10.70 20.36 -6.34
N TYR A 122 -9.85 19.52 -5.75
CA TYR A 122 -8.88 19.97 -4.73
C TYR A 122 -7.49 20.07 -5.37
N ASN A 123 -7.28 21.17 -6.09
CA ASN A 123 -5.98 21.77 -6.40
C ASN A 123 -6.11 23.27 -6.19
#